data_AF-A0AB33KFH3-F1
#
_entry.id   AF-A0AB33KFH3-F1
#
_cell.length_a   1.000
_cell.length_b   1.000
_cell.length_c   1.000
_cell.angle_alpha   90.00
_cell.angle_beta   90.00
_cell.angle_gamma   90.00
#
_symmetry.space_group_name_H-M   'P 1'
#
loop_
_entity.id
_entity.type
_entity.pdbx_description
1 polymer ?
#
loop_
_entity_poly.entity_id
_entity_poly.type
_entity_poly.pdbx_seq_one_letter_code
_entity_poly.pdbx_strand_id
1 'polypeptide(L)'
;MRRIADLYPGEAKTDARDAFIIADAARAMPHTLRAIDGEDETIAELEMIVGFDDDLAGEAARAANRLHGLLTQIHPSLERVLGPRLQHPAVLTLLERFGPPDQIRKAGRRQLVTLLRPKAPRMTEHLVEEIFAALDEQTVTVPGTEAAALTVPSLAGSLTAVLDQRKLLAGRIEEILEDHLLSKVLTSMPGVGASGPEPGS
;
A
#
# COMPACT_ATOMS: atom_id res chain seq x y z
N MET A 1 8.39 -32.10 -25.94
CA MET A 1 8.72 -32.43 -24.53
C MET A 1 7.69 -33.42 -24.03
N ARG A 2 8.09 -34.60 -23.55
CA ARG A 2 7.18 -35.53 -22.85
C ARG A 2 7.10 -35.12 -21.39
N ARG A 3 5.90 -35.09 -20.80
CA ARG A 3 5.74 -34.77 -19.37
C ARG A 3 6.03 -36.04 -18.57
N ILE A 4 6.63 -35.90 -17.40
CA ILE A 4 6.94 -37.05 -16.52
C ILE A 4 5.66 -37.82 -16.16
N ALA A 5 4.52 -37.12 -16.04
CA ALA A 5 3.22 -37.72 -15.77
C ALA A 5 2.78 -38.72 -16.85
N ASP A 6 3.22 -38.52 -18.12
CA ASP A 6 2.87 -39.38 -19.26
C ASP A 6 3.59 -40.74 -19.19
N LEU A 7 4.55 -40.90 -18.28
CA LEU A 7 5.29 -42.15 -18.04
C LEU A 7 4.60 -43.04 -16.99
N TYR A 8 3.57 -42.55 -16.31
CA TYR A 8 2.84 -43.28 -15.28
C TYR A 8 1.47 -43.74 -15.79
N PRO A 9 1.04 -44.97 -15.50
CA PRO A 9 -0.23 -45.50 -15.97
C PRO A 9 -1.45 -44.72 -15.43
N GLY A 10 -2.47 -44.56 -16.27
CA GLY A 10 -3.74 -43.85 -15.99
C GLY A 10 -3.84 -42.49 -16.70
N GLU A 11 -5.05 -42.02 -16.98
CA GLU A 11 -5.27 -40.66 -17.55
C GLU A 11 -6.04 -39.72 -16.62
N ALA A 12 -6.60 -40.25 -15.52
CA ALA A 12 -7.29 -39.44 -14.54
C ALA A 12 -6.30 -38.59 -13.74
N LYS A 13 -6.56 -37.28 -13.69
CA LYS A 13 -5.87 -36.33 -12.81
C LYS A 13 -6.49 -36.43 -11.41
N THR A 14 -5.69 -36.81 -10.43
CA THR A 14 -6.10 -36.90 -9.02
C THR A 14 -4.94 -36.44 -8.14
N ASP A 15 -5.21 -35.69 -7.08
CA ASP A 15 -4.16 -35.16 -6.20
C ASP A 15 -3.26 -36.25 -5.60
N ALA A 16 -3.83 -37.42 -5.27
CA ALA A 16 -3.08 -38.57 -4.76
C ALA A 16 -2.06 -39.11 -5.78
N ARG A 17 -2.43 -39.14 -7.06
CA ARG A 17 -1.56 -39.56 -8.16
C ARG A 17 -0.50 -38.52 -8.45
N ASP A 18 -0.87 -37.23 -8.47
CA ASP A 18 0.08 -36.14 -8.68
C ASP A 18 1.14 -36.13 -7.57
N ALA A 19 0.73 -36.32 -6.31
CA ALA A 19 1.64 -36.48 -5.17
C ALA A 19 2.56 -37.70 -5.31
N PHE A 20 2.04 -38.85 -5.74
CA PHE A 20 2.84 -40.05 -6.00
C PHE A 20 3.87 -39.83 -7.11
N ILE A 21 3.47 -39.21 -8.22
CA ILE A 21 4.36 -38.92 -9.36
C ILE A 21 5.47 -37.96 -8.94
N ILE A 22 5.15 -36.91 -8.17
CA ILE A 22 6.15 -35.96 -7.64
C ILE A 22 7.13 -36.69 -6.71
N ALA A 23 6.64 -37.52 -5.79
CA ALA A 23 7.48 -38.25 -4.86
C ALA A 23 8.40 -39.28 -5.55
N ASP A 24 7.87 -40.05 -6.51
CA ASP A 24 8.66 -41.04 -7.23
C ASP A 24 9.65 -40.39 -8.20
N ALA A 25 9.27 -39.29 -8.86
CA ALA A 25 10.20 -38.48 -9.65
C ALA A 25 11.34 -37.89 -8.80
N ALA A 26 11.01 -37.34 -7.62
CA ALA A 26 12.01 -36.83 -6.69
C ALA A 26 12.98 -37.93 -6.22
N ARG A 27 12.46 -39.13 -5.94
CA ARG A 27 13.26 -40.30 -5.52
C ARG A 27 14.14 -40.84 -6.65
N ALA A 28 13.62 -40.94 -7.87
CA ALA A 28 14.29 -41.59 -9.00
C ALA A 28 15.23 -40.66 -9.79
N MET A 29 14.99 -39.34 -9.74
CA MET A 29 15.75 -38.33 -10.47
C MET A 29 16.26 -37.22 -9.55
N PRO A 30 17.07 -37.54 -8.51
CA PRO A 30 17.53 -36.56 -7.53
C PRO A 30 18.39 -35.45 -8.16
N HIS A 31 19.06 -35.72 -9.28
CA HIS A 31 19.83 -34.73 -10.05
C HIS A 31 18.96 -33.65 -10.72
N THR A 32 17.64 -33.86 -10.80
CA THR A 32 16.69 -32.85 -11.29
C THR A 32 16.17 -31.96 -10.17
N LEU A 33 16.41 -32.33 -8.91
CA LEU A 33 16.03 -31.54 -7.74
C LEU A 33 17.13 -30.54 -7.44
N ARG A 34 16.73 -29.32 -7.09
CA ARG A 34 17.62 -28.31 -6.54
C ARG A 34 17.66 -28.48 -5.02
N ALA A 35 18.86 -28.51 -4.45
CA ALA A 35 19.01 -28.42 -3.00
C ALA A 35 18.49 -27.05 -2.52
N ILE A 36 17.65 -27.08 -1.49
CA ILE A 36 17.28 -25.89 -0.72
C ILE A 36 18.16 -25.97 0.52
N ASP A 37 19.24 -25.19 0.54
CA ASP A 37 20.10 -25.12 1.72
C ASP A 37 19.36 -24.30 2.79
N GLY A 38 19.41 -24.77 4.05
CA GLY A 38 18.62 -24.20 5.16
C GLY A 38 19.13 -22.87 5.72
N GLU A 39 20.21 -22.32 5.14
CA GLU A 39 20.88 -21.09 5.59
C GLU A 39 21.00 -20.10 4.42
N ASP A 40 19.88 -19.81 3.76
CA ASP A 40 19.84 -18.77 2.75
C ASP A 40 19.62 -17.41 3.43
N GLU A 41 20.73 -16.73 3.72
CA GLU A 41 20.74 -15.39 4.33
C GLU A 41 19.86 -14.39 3.56
N THR A 42 19.75 -14.54 2.23
CA THR A 42 18.88 -13.69 1.40
C THR A 42 17.41 -13.93 1.70
N ILE A 43 17.00 -15.18 1.90
CA ILE A 43 15.62 -15.51 2.29
C ILE A 43 15.34 -14.97 3.70
N ALA A 44 16.27 -15.14 4.64
CA ALA A 44 16.10 -14.61 6.00
C ALA A 44 16.02 -13.07 6.03
N GLU A 45 16.85 -12.36 5.25
CA GLU A 45 16.78 -10.90 5.09
C GLU A 45 15.43 -10.48 4.50
N LEU A 46 14.96 -11.16 3.45
CA LEU A 46 13.65 -10.90 2.84
C LEU A 46 12.50 -11.14 3.83
N GLU A 47 12.50 -12.24 4.57
CA GLU A 47 11.48 -12.53 5.59
C GLU A 47 11.41 -11.41 6.65
N MET A 48 12.57 -10.94 7.13
CA MET A 48 12.64 -9.85 8.09
C MET A 48 12.09 -8.53 7.52
N ILE A 49 12.45 -8.18 6.28
CA ILE A 49 12.01 -6.93 5.64
C ILE A 49 10.52 -6.97 5.29
N VAL A 50 10.03 -8.08 4.75
CA VAL A 50 8.61 -8.25 4.40
C VAL A 50 7.75 -8.25 5.65
N GLY A 51 8.16 -8.94 6.71
CA GLY A 51 7.45 -8.89 8.00
C GLY A 51 7.35 -7.47 8.55
N PHE A 52 8.40 -6.66 8.39
CA PHE A 52 8.36 -5.25 8.77
C PHE A 52 7.46 -4.38 7.85
N ASP A 53 7.40 -4.66 6.54
CA ASP A 53 6.43 -3.98 5.66
C ASP A 53 4.98 -4.31 6.04
N ASP A 54 4.68 -5.55 6.43
CA ASP A 54 3.36 -5.97 6.92
C ASP A 54 2.97 -5.21 8.20
N ASP A 55 3.90 -5.05 9.14
CA ASP A 55 3.70 -4.25 10.35
C ASP A 55 3.38 -2.78 10.00
N LEU A 56 4.17 -2.18 9.10
CA LEU A 56 3.95 -0.81 8.63
C LEU A 56 2.62 -0.67 7.87
N ALA A 57 2.20 -1.69 7.11
CA ALA A 57 0.90 -1.69 6.44
C ALA A 57 -0.24 -1.64 7.47
N GLY A 58 -0.11 -2.41 8.56
CA GLY A 58 -1.04 -2.37 9.70
C GLY A 58 -1.06 -1.01 10.40
N GLU A 59 0.10 -0.37 10.57
CA GLU A 59 0.21 0.98 11.13
C GLU A 59 -0.42 2.04 10.24
N ALA A 60 -0.18 1.99 8.92
CA ALA A 60 -0.77 2.90 7.95
C ALA A 60 -2.30 2.79 7.94
N ALA A 61 -2.83 1.56 7.91
CA ALA A 61 -4.28 1.32 7.98
C ALA A 61 -4.88 1.87 9.28
N ARG A 62 -4.20 1.66 10.41
CA ARG A 62 -4.63 2.18 11.72
C ARG A 62 -4.64 3.71 11.76
N ALA A 63 -3.59 4.36 11.26
CA ALA A 63 -3.50 5.82 11.21
C ALA A 63 -4.56 6.43 10.28
N ALA A 64 -4.74 5.85 9.08
CA ALA A 64 -5.77 6.27 8.14
C ALA A 64 -7.18 6.15 8.73
N ASN A 65 -7.51 5.01 9.36
CA ASN A 65 -8.82 4.82 9.99
C ASN A 65 -9.08 5.79 11.15
N ARG A 66 -8.04 6.16 11.91
CA ARG A 66 -8.16 7.19 12.96
C ARG A 66 -8.44 8.57 12.35
N LEU A 67 -7.77 8.93 11.26
CA LEU A 67 -8.05 10.16 10.52
C LEU A 67 -9.48 10.18 9.96
N HIS A 68 -9.92 9.10 9.31
CA HIS A 68 -11.32 8.96 8.85
C HIS A 68 -12.32 9.16 9.99
N GLY A 69 -12.09 8.49 11.13
CA GLY A 69 -12.96 8.61 12.30
C GLY A 69 -13.03 10.04 12.85
N LEU A 70 -11.88 10.72 12.98
CA LEU A 70 -11.83 12.10 13.45
C LEU A 70 -12.48 13.07 12.47
N LEU A 71 -12.18 12.97 11.17
CA LEU A 71 -12.78 13.82 10.15
C LEU A 71 -14.29 13.61 10.07
N THR A 72 -14.76 12.36 10.17
CA THR A 72 -16.20 12.04 10.25
C THR A 72 -16.84 12.67 11.48
N GLN A 73 -16.15 12.68 12.62
CA GLN A 73 -16.68 13.25 13.86
C GLN A 73 -16.76 14.78 13.83
N ILE A 74 -15.75 15.45 13.29
CA ILE A 74 -15.67 16.92 13.32
C ILE A 74 -16.30 17.58 12.09
N HIS A 75 -16.19 16.95 10.92
CA HIS A 75 -16.62 17.54 9.66
C HIS A 75 -16.94 16.52 8.54
N PRO A 76 -18.09 15.81 8.62
CA PRO A 76 -18.48 14.77 7.66
C PRO A 76 -18.40 15.19 6.18
N SER A 77 -18.77 16.43 5.84
CA SER A 77 -18.74 16.91 4.45
C SER A 77 -17.32 17.01 3.90
N LEU A 78 -16.35 17.37 4.74
CA LEU A 78 -14.95 17.47 4.35
C LEU A 78 -14.36 16.06 4.22
N GLU A 79 -14.75 15.15 5.12
CA GLU A 79 -14.36 13.75 5.01
C GLU A 79 -14.83 13.11 3.70
N ARG A 80 -16.05 13.40 3.27
CA ARG A 80 -16.56 12.91 1.97
C ARG A 80 -15.66 13.28 0.79
N VAL A 81 -14.99 14.43 0.86
CA VAL A 81 -14.07 14.91 -0.20
C VAL A 81 -12.67 14.33 -0.03
N LEU A 82 -12.14 14.33 1.20
CA LEU A 82 -10.75 13.95 1.47
C LEU A 82 -10.56 12.44 1.63
N GLY A 83 -11.53 11.75 2.21
CA GLY A 83 -11.49 10.33 2.56
C GLY A 83 -11.04 9.40 1.44
N PRO A 84 -11.67 9.44 0.25
CA PRO A 84 -11.26 8.59 -0.87
C PRO A 84 -9.81 8.80 -1.32
N ARG A 85 -9.19 9.91 -0.93
CA ARG A 85 -7.84 10.34 -1.32
C ARG A 85 -6.95 10.56 -0.09
N LEU A 86 -7.30 9.98 1.07
CA LEU A 86 -6.67 10.33 2.34
C LEU A 86 -5.16 10.07 2.36
N GLN A 87 -4.71 8.97 1.74
CA GLN A 87 -3.29 8.62 1.62
C GLN A 87 -2.56 9.37 0.50
N HIS A 88 -3.27 10.17 -0.30
CA HIS A 88 -2.66 10.94 -1.38
C HIS A 88 -1.72 12.02 -0.79
N PRO A 89 -0.47 12.17 -1.26
CA PRO A 89 0.51 13.08 -0.66
C PRO A 89 0.01 14.52 -0.49
N ALA A 90 -0.75 15.02 -1.46
CA ALA A 90 -1.39 16.34 -1.40
C ALA A 90 -2.38 16.48 -0.22
N VAL A 91 -3.23 15.48 0.01
CA VAL A 91 -4.22 15.50 1.11
C VAL A 91 -3.53 15.39 2.45
N LEU A 92 -2.54 14.50 2.59
CA LEU A 92 -1.74 14.41 3.81
C LEU A 92 -1.02 15.72 4.12
N THR A 93 -0.43 16.37 3.10
CA THR A 93 0.25 17.67 3.27
C THR A 93 -0.73 18.77 3.69
N LEU A 94 -1.97 18.75 3.17
CA LEU A 94 -3.02 19.68 3.60
C LEU A 94 -3.34 19.51 5.09
N LEU A 95 -3.61 18.27 5.50
CA LEU A 95 -4.00 17.92 6.87
C LEU A 95 -2.86 18.12 7.86
N GLU A 96 -1.63 17.82 7.47
CA GLU A 96 -0.44 18.07 8.26
C GLU A 96 -0.19 19.58 8.45
N ARG A 97 -0.38 20.39 7.40
CA ARG A 97 -0.09 21.82 7.46
C ARG A 97 -1.17 22.65 8.16
N PHE A 98 -2.43 22.34 7.91
CA PHE A 98 -3.56 23.15 8.40
C PHE A 98 -4.43 22.41 9.42
N GLY A 99 -4.47 21.07 9.41
CA GLY A 99 -5.28 20.31 10.35
C GLY A 99 -6.79 20.48 10.12
N PRO A 100 -7.54 21.04 11.09
CA PRO A 100 -9.00 21.03 11.10
C PRO A 100 -9.63 22.03 10.11
N PRO A 101 -10.93 21.87 9.81
CA PRO A 101 -11.67 22.66 8.83
C PRO A 101 -11.51 24.18 8.95
N ASP A 102 -11.51 24.72 10.17
CA ASP A 102 -11.44 26.17 10.40
C ASP A 102 -10.10 26.75 9.96
N GLN A 103 -9.01 26.01 10.14
CA GLN A 103 -7.68 26.44 9.69
C GLN A 103 -7.54 26.35 8.17
N ILE A 104 -8.12 25.30 7.57
CA ILE A 104 -8.20 25.16 6.11
C ILE A 104 -8.98 26.34 5.51
N ARG A 105 -10.12 26.70 6.11
CA ARG A 105 -10.92 27.87 5.72
C ARG A 105 -10.12 29.17 5.83
N LYS A 106 -9.40 29.37 6.95
CA LYS A 106 -8.56 30.56 7.19
C LYS A 106 -7.41 30.71 6.19
N ALA A 107 -6.81 29.61 5.76
CA ALA A 107 -5.72 29.62 4.77
C ALA A 107 -6.19 30.16 3.39
N GLY A 108 -7.43 29.86 3.01
CA GLY A 108 -8.03 30.36 1.78
C GLY A 108 -7.56 29.63 0.50
N ARG A 109 -8.37 29.73 -0.56
CA ARG A 109 -8.16 29.01 -1.83
C ARG A 109 -6.75 29.17 -2.42
N ARG A 110 -6.23 30.40 -2.47
CA ARG A 110 -4.93 30.72 -3.09
C ARG A 110 -3.76 30.01 -2.39
N GLN A 111 -3.81 29.93 -1.06
CA GLN A 111 -2.75 29.28 -0.28
C GLN A 111 -2.80 27.77 -0.46
N LEU A 112 -3.99 27.17 -0.49
CA LEU A 112 -4.16 25.74 -0.76
C LEU A 112 -3.65 25.38 -2.16
N VAL A 113 -4.01 26.14 -3.21
CA VAL A 113 -3.52 25.87 -4.56
C VAL A 113 -1.99 25.89 -4.61
N THR A 114 -1.37 26.87 -3.97
CA THR A 114 0.10 26.98 -3.91
C THR A 114 0.73 25.78 -3.20
N LEU A 115 0.14 25.32 -2.10
CA LEU A 115 0.64 24.19 -1.33
C LEU A 115 0.49 22.85 -2.07
N LEU A 116 -0.65 22.65 -2.76
CA LEU A 116 -1.02 21.36 -3.33
C LEU A 116 -0.49 21.14 -4.74
N ARG A 117 -0.28 22.21 -5.53
CA ARG A 117 0.14 22.12 -6.93
C ARG A 117 1.42 21.32 -7.15
N PRO A 118 2.48 21.42 -6.32
CA PRO A 118 3.68 20.58 -6.47
C PRO A 118 3.42 19.08 -6.30
N LYS A 119 2.39 18.69 -5.54
CA LYS A 119 2.08 17.30 -5.21
C LYS A 119 0.93 16.71 -6.05
N ALA A 120 0.05 17.55 -6.60
CA ALA A 120 -1.12 17.11 -7.35
C ALA A 120 -1.47 18.09 -8.51
N PRO A 121 -0.59 18.30 -9.49
CA PRO A 121 -0.74 19.39 -10.47
C PRO A 121 -2.01 19.28 -11.32
N ARG A 122 -2.57 18.09 -11.52
CA ARG A 122 -3.78 17.85 -12.34
C ARG A 122 -5.08 17.92 -11.54
N MET A 123 -5.02 17.75 -10.22
CA MET A 123 -6.19 17.63 -9.34
C MET A 123 -6.37 18.86 -8.45
N THR A 124 -5.34 19.69 -8.30
CA THR A 124 -5.30 20.77 -7.30
C THR A 124 -6.49 21.72 -7.40
N GLU A 125 -6.79 22.24 -8.58
CA GLU A 125 -7.88 23.21 -8.76
C GLU A 125 -9.24 22.60 -8.39
N HIS A 126 -9.51 21.38 -8.88
CA HIS A 126 -10.75 20.66 -8.58
C HIS A 126 -10.88 20.33 -7.10
N LEU A 127 -9.81 19.80 -6.50
CA LEU A 127 -9.79 19.43 -5.08
C LEU A 127 -10.01 20.65 -4.18
N VAL A 128 -9.41 21.79 -4.50
CA VAL A 128 -9.61 23.02 -3.71
C VAL A 128 -11.06 23.49 -3.80
N GLU A 129 -11.69 23.45 -4.97
CA GLU A 129 -13.11 23.80 -5.08
C GLU A 129 -14.02 22.81 -4.33
N GLU A 130 -13.76 21.50 -4.43
CA GLU A 130 -14.48 20.48 -3.66
C GLU A 130 -14.34 20.72 -2.15
N ILE A 131 -13.14 21.04 -1.68
CA ILE A 131 -12.88 21.35 -0.25
C ILE A 131 -13.70 22.56 0.18
N PHE A 132 -13.65 23.67 -0.55
CA PHE A 132 -14.38 24.88 -0.14
C PHE A 132 -15.90 24.69 -0.21
N ALA A 133 -16.40 23.97 -1.22
CA ALA A 133 -17.80 23.60 -1.30
C ALA A 133 -18.23 22.74 -0.09
N ALA A 134 -17.41 21.75 0.29
CA ALA A 134 -17.67 20.92 1.46
C ALA A 134 -17.62 21.71 2.77
N LEU A 135 -16.65 22.63 2.92
CA LEU A 135 -16.56 23.50 4.08
C LEU A 135 -17.81 24.38 4.21
N ASP A 136 -18.36 24.88 3.10
CA ASP A 136 -19.55 25.72 3.07
C ASP A 136 -20.86 24.94 3.29
N GLU A 137 -20.87 23.63 3.01
CA GLU A 137 -22.01 22.74 3.22
C GLU A 137 -22.33 22.53 4.72
N GLN A 138 -21.30 22.50 5.58
CA GLN A 138 -21.49 22.30 7.01
C GLN A 138 -21.71 23.62 7.74
N THR A 139 -22.90 23.76 8.34
CA THR A 139 -23.28 24.97 9.09
C THR A 139 -23.10 24.86 10.60
N VAL A 140 -22.81 23.65 11.11
CA VAL A 140 -22.72 23.35 12.55
C VAL A 140 -21.29 22.96 12.91
N THR A 141 -20.72 23.62 13.91
CA THR A 141 -19.43 23.25 14.51
C THR A 141 -19.65 22.30 15.68
N VAL A 142 -19.01 21.14 15.65
CA VAL A 142 -19.10 20.13 16.72
C VAL A 142 -18.21 20.55 17.92
N PRO A 143 -18.69 20.45 19.17
CA PRO A 143 -17.85 20.68 20.35
C PRO A 143 -16.61 19.78 20.35
N GLY A 144 -15.44 20.34 20.66
CA GLY A 144 -14.17 19.60 20.64
C GLY A 144 -13.44 19.64 19.29
N THR A 145 -13.96 20.31 18.26
CA THR A 145 -13.27 20.50 16.98
C THR A 145 -11.91 21.19 17.14
N GLU A 146 -11.76 22.08 18.13
CA GLU A 146 -10.46 22.71 18.44
C GLU A 146 -9.41 21.69 18.92
N ALA A 147 -9.81 20.63 19.62
CA ALA A 147 -8.86 19.59 20.05
C ALA A 147 -8.30 18.81 18.84
N ALA A 148 -9.07 18.70 17.76
CA ALA A 148 -8.60 18.10 16.51
C ALA A 148 -7.46 18.90 15.86
N ALA A 149 -7.26 20.17 16.23
CA ALA A 149 -6.11 20.98 15.79
C ALA A 149 -4.77 20.39 16.20
N LEU A 150 -4.72 19.60 17.28
CA LEU A 150 -3.51 18.93 17.74
C LEU A 150 -3.37 17.54 17.10
N THR A 151 -4.47 16.80 16.99
CA THR A 151 -4.43 15.39 16.60
C THR A 151 -4.36 15.17 15.10
N VAL A 152 -5.08 15.95 14.29
CA VAL A 152 -5.14 15.74 12.83
C VAL A 152 -3.77 15.94 12.18
N PRO A 153 -3.02 17.04 12.45
CA PRO A 153 -1.68 17.20 11.89
C PRO A 153 -0.73 16.09 12.30
N SER A 154 -0.77 15.68 13.57
CA SER A 154 0.10 14.61 14.09
C SER A 154 -0.17 13.28 13.41
N LEU A 155 -1.45 12.88 13.26
CA LEU A 155 -1.81 11.63 12.58
C LEU A 155 -1.48 11.67 11.09
N ALA A 156 -1.67 12.82 10.43
CA ALA A 156 -1.29 13.00 9.03
C ALA A 156 0.23 12.85 8.85
N GLY A 157 1.03 13.49 9.72
CA GLY A 157 2.50 13.34 9.71
C GLY A 157 2.95 11.90 9.98
N SER A 158 2.35 11.22 10.96
CA SER A 158 2.63 9.80 11.22
C SER A 158 2.29 8.90 10.02
N LEU A 159 1.14 9.13 9.39
CA LEU A 159 0.75 8.36 8.20
C LEU A 159 1.69 8.63 7.02
N THR A 160 2.11 9.87 6.79
CA THR A 160 3.13 10.21 5.79
C THR A 160 4.43 9.46 6.06
N ALA A 161 4.93 9.49 7.29
CA ALA A 161 6.17 8.83 7.67
C ALA A 161 6.14 7.31 7.40
N VAL A 162 5.05 6.65 7.84
CA VAL A 162 4.88 5.20 7.61
C VAL A 162 4.81 4.89 6.11
N LEU A 163 4.05 5.67 5.33
CA LEU A 163 3.95 5.46 3.88
C LEU A 163 5.29 5.65 3.16
N ASP A 164 6.10 6.61 3.60
CA ASP A 164 7.42 6.83 3.03
C ASP A 164 8.41 5.73 3.43
N GLN A 165 8.33 5.22 4.67
CA GLN A 165 9.09 4.03 5.09
C GLN A 165 8.74 2.81 4.23
N ARG A 166 7.46 2.56 3.97
CA ARG A 166 7.03 1.45 3.09
C ARG A 166 7.58 1.57 1.67
N LYS A 167 7.60 2.78 1.10
CA LYS A 167 8.22 3.01 -0.23
C LYS A 167 9.72 2.71 -0.22
N LEU A 168 10.43 3.07 0.86
CA LEU A 168 11.85 2.76 1.00
C LEU A 168 12.08 1.24 1.10
N LEU A 169 11.27 0.53 1.88
CA LEU A 169 11.36 -0.93 1.98
C LEU A 169 11.03 -1.61 0.65
N ALA A 170 10.02 -1.14 -0.08
CA ALA A 170 9.68 -1.68 -1.39
C ALA A 170 10.89 -1.63 -2.34
N GLY A 171 11.61 -0.50 -2.40
CA GLY A 171 12.84 -0.40 -3.19
C GLY A 171 13.94 -1.36 -2.73
N ARG A 172 14.08 -1.56 -1.41
CA ARG A 172 15.05 -2.53 -0.87
C ARG A 172 14.69 -3.98 -1.19
N ILE A 173 13.40 -4.33 -1.12
CA ILE A 173 12.90 -5.65 -1.50
C ILE A 173 13.17 -5.90 -2.98
N GLU A 174 12.91 -4.91 -3.84
CA GLU A 174 13.19 -4.99 -5.27
C GLU A 174 14.68 -5.22 -5.55
N GLU A 175 15.58 -4.48 -4.90
CA GLU A 175 17.05 -4.67 -5.02
C GLU A 175 17.47 -6.10 -4.65
N ILE A 176 17.02 -6.62 -3.49
CA ILE A 176 17.37 -7.97 -3.04
C ILE A 176 16.78 -9.03 -3.99
N LEU A 177 15.58 -8.80 -4.50
CA LEU A 177 14.92 -9.72 -5.43
C LEU A 177 15.62 -9.72 -6.80
N GLU A 178 16.13 -8.60 -7.30
CA GLU A 178 16.88 -8.51 -8.56
C GLU A 178 18.18 -9.31 -8.52
N ASP A 179 18.89 -9.26 -7.38
CA ASP A 179 20.14 -9.99 -7.17
C ASP A 179 19.92 -11.51 -6.95
N HIS A 180 18.68 -11.93 -6.67
CA HIS A 180 18.36 -13.33 -6.41
C HIS A 180 18.35 -14.19 -7.69
N LEU A 181 18.96 -15.38 -7.64
CA LEU A 181 19.11 -16.27 -8.80
C LEU A 181 17.77 -16.64 -9.47
N LEU A 182 16.68 -16.68 -8.70
CA LEU A 182 15.34 -17.01 -9.20
C LEU A 182 14.47 -15.79 -9.55
N SER A 183 15.02 -14.57 -9.50
CA SER A 183 14.29 -13.33 -9.76
C SER A 183 13.38 -13.40 -10.99
N LYS A 184 13.92 -13.85 -12.13
CA LYS A 184 13.19 -13.98 -13.40
C LYS A 184 12.07 -15.02 -13.37
N VAL A 185 12.23 -16.07 -12.56
CA VAL A 185 11.20 -17.12 -12.41
C VAL A 185 10.09 -16.60 -11.50
N LEU A 186 10.43 -15.99 -10.36
CA LEU A 186 9.47 -15.45 -9.41
C LEU A 186 8.64 -14.32 -10.00
N THR A 187 9.28 -13.39 -10.72
CA THR A 187 8.59 -12.24 -11.33
C THR A 187 7.76 -12.58 -12.57
N SER A 188 8.02 -13.72 -13.22
CA SER A 188 7.23 -14.19 -14.37
C SER A 188 6.03 -15.05 -13.97
N MET A 189 5.89 -15.41 -12.69
CA MET A 189 4.74 -16.15 -12.20
C MET A 189 3.49 -15.24 -12.10
N PRO A 190 2.34 -15.66 -12.66
CA PRO A 190 1.09 -14.92 -12.54
C PRO A 190 0.72 -14.72 -11.06
N GLY A 191 0.55 -13.47 -10.64
CA GLY A 191 0.17 -13.12 -9.26
C GLY A 191 1.32 -13.02 -8.26
N VAL A 192 2.59 -13.17 -8.69
CA VAL A 192 3.77 -13.04 -7.82
C VAL A 192 4.71 -11.91 -8.26
N GLY A 193 4.82 -11.62 -9.56
CA GLY A 193 5.61 -10.49 -10.05
C GLY A 193 5.03 -9.13 -9.66
N ALA A 194 5.91 -8.11 -9.58
CA ALA A 194 5.52 -6.73 -9.35
C ALA A 194 4.28 -6.41 -10.19
N SER A 195 3.18 -6.05 -9.54
CA SER A 195 1.98 -5.55 -10.19
C SER A 195 2.40 -4.36 -11.06
N GLY A 196 2.67 -4.63 -12.34
CA GLY A 196 2.92 -3.58 -13.32
C GLY A 196 1.77 -2.58 -13.23
N PRO A 197 2.03 -1.28 -13.40
CA PRO A 197 1.01 -0.26 -13.26
C PRO A 197 -0.21 -0.66 -14.07
N GLU A 198 -1.38 -0.75 -13.43
CA GLU A 198 -2.63 -0.98 -14.15
C GLU A 198 -2.72 0.04 -15.28
N PRO A 199 -2.85 -0.40 -16.55
CA PRO A 199 -3.02 0.52 -17.64
C PRO A 199 -4.34 1.23 -17.40
N GLY A 200 -4.28 2.55 -17.29
CA GLY A 200 -5.44 3.38 -17.04
C GLY A 200 -6.59 3.04 -17.99
N SER A 201 -7.78 2.99 -17.41
CA SER A 201 -9.07 3.09 -18.10
C SER A 201 -10.01 3.94 -17.25
#